data_AF-A0A315W8V9-F1
#
_entry.id   AF-A0A315W8V9-F1
#
_cell.length_a   1.000
_cell.length_b   1.000
_cell.length_c   1.000
_cell.angle_alpha   90.00
_cell.angle_beta   90.00
_cell.angle_gamma   90.00
#
_symmetry.space_group_name_H-M   'P 1'
#
loop_
_entity.id
_entity.type
_entity.pdbx_description
1 polymer ?
#
loop_
_entity_poly.entity_id
_entity_poly.type
_entity_poly.pdbx_seq_one_letter_code
_entity_poly.pdbx_strand_id
1 'polypeptide(L)' 'MARAKNFHSVQYLLVHGTADDNVHFQQAAEISEALVNEQVDFDAMWYTDKDHGLDGFANMHVYIHMTKFLKKCFE' A
#
# COMPACT_ATOMS: atom_id res chain seq x y z
N MET A 1 10.84 -8.82 -9.45
CA MET A 1 10.82 -7.72 -10.45
C MET A 1 9.93 -8.04 -11.66
N ALA A 2 10.09 -9.15 -12.39
CA ALA A 2 9.32 -9.45 -13.62
C ALA A 2 7.78 -9.44 -13.55
N ARG A 3 7.16 -9.38 -12.35
CA ARG A 3 5.71 -9.26 -12.18
C ARG A 3 5.23 -7.82 -11.98
N ALA A 4 6.10 -6.91 -11.52
CA ALA A 4 5.72 -5.53 -11.24
C ALA A 4 5.28 -4.78 -12.51
N LYS A 5 5.91 -5.05 -13.66
CA LYS A 5 5.47 -4.55 -14.98
C LYS A 5 3.99 -4.81 -15.32
N ASN A 6 3.36 -5.81 -14.71
CA ASN A 6 1.94 -6.11 -14.96
C ASN A 6 0.99 -5.09 -14.31
N PHE A 7 1.51 -4.15 -13.52
CA PHE A 7 0.73 -3.11 -12.85
C PHE A 7 0.59 -1.81 -13.66
N HIS A 8 1.25 -1.67 -14.83
CA HIS A 8 1.17 -0.46 -15.65
C HIS A 8 -0.25 -0.03 -16.07
N SER A 9 -1.19 -0.98 -16.17
CA SER A 9 -2.54 -0.73 -16.67
C SER A 9 -3.60 -0.71 -15.57
N VAL A 10 -3.21 -0.68 -14.29
CA VAL A 10 -4.15 -0.69 -13.17
C VAL A 10 -3.82 0.39 -12.17
N GLN A 11 -4.83 0.85 -11.44
CA GLN A 11 -4.60 1.66 -10.24
C GLN A 11 -4.23 0.70 -9.10
N TYR A 12 -3.13 0.98 -8.40
CA TYR A 12 -2.67 0.16 -7.28
C TYR A 12 -2.45 1.03 -6.05
N LEU A 13 -3.03 0.58 -4.93
CA LEU A 13 -2.86 1.19 -3.61
C LEU A 13 -2.14 0.19 -2.70
N LEU A 14 -0.94 0.54 -2.25
CA LEU A 14 -0.13 -0.25 -1.32
C LEU A 14 -0.22 0.36 0.09
N VAL A 15 -0.69 -0.42 1.07
CA VAL A 15 -0.87 0.05 2.46
C VAL A 15 -0.19 -0.89 3.42
N HIS A 16 0.58 -0.35 4.38
CA HIS A 16 1.25 -1.17 5.39
C HIS A 16 1.57 -0.42 6.69
N GLY A 17 1.60 -1.13 7.82
CA GLY A 17 2.11 -0.63 9.10
C GLY A 17 3.63 -0.74 9.18
N THR A 18 4.33 0.32 9.57
CA THR A 18 5.80 0.32 9.59
C THR A 18 6.42 -0.53 10.69
N ALA A 19 5.64 -0.92 11.71
CA ALA A 19 6.06 -1.76 12.82
C ALA A 19 5.33 -3.13 12.85
N ASP A 20 4.91 -3.62 11.68
CA ASP A 20 4.30 -4.95 11.54
C ASP A 20 5.30 -6.06 11.90
N ASP A 21 4.99 -6.82 12.94
CA ASP A 21 5.80 -7.91 13.49
C ASP A 21 5.43 -9.29 12.92
N ASN A 22 4.35 -9.40 12.14
CA ASN A 22 3.87 -10.64 11.54
C ASN A 22 4.17 -10.67 10.03
N VAL A 23 3.76 -9.62 9.30
CA VAL A 23 4.08 -9.41 7.89
C VAL A 23 4.95 -8.17 7.80
N HIS A 24 6.27 -8.34 7.96
CA HIS A 24 7.19 -7.21 8.08
C HIS A 24 7.04 -6.18 6.96
N PHE A 25 7.15 -4.89 7.33
CA PHE A 25 7.11 -3.76 6.40
C PHE A 25 8.09 -3.91 5.22
N GLN A 26 9.18 -4.65 5.40
CA GLN A 26 10.11 -5.01 4.33
C GLN A 26 9.37 -5.56 3.10
N GLN A 27 8.31 -6.36 3.26
CA GLN A 27 7.54 -6.89 2.13
C GLN A 27 6.95 -5.77 1.26
N ALA A 28 6.36 -4.75 1.88
CA ALA A 28 5.84 -3.58 1.17
C ALA A 28 6.98 -2.73 0.56
N ALA A 29 8.11 -2.60 1.26
CA ALA A 29 9.28 -1.88 0.74
C ALA A 29 9.84 -2.55 -0.53
N GLU A 30 9.95 -3.88 -0.57
CA GLU A 30 10.42 -4.65 -1.74
C GLU A 30 9.42 -4.54 -2.92
N ILE A 31 8.11 -4.53 -2.65
CA ILE A 31 7.10 -4.27 -3.68
C ILE A 31 7.25 -2.86 -4.25
N SER A 32 7.39 -1.86 -3.37
CA SER A 32 7.62 -0.46 -3.75
C SER A 32 8.87 -0.32 -4.62
N GLU A 33 10.00 -0.92 -4.23
CA GLU A 33 11.23 -0.91 -5.04
C GLU A 33 11.00 -1.57 -6.41
N ALA A 34 10.33 -2.72 -6.45
CA ALA A 34 10.04 -3.40 -7.71
C ALA A 34 9.13 -2.60 -8.65
N LEU A 35 8.14 -1.87 -8.13
CA LEU A 35 7.27 -0.99 -8.92
C LEU A 35 8.05 0.22 -9.46
N VAL A 36 8.90 0.84 -8.64
CA VAL A 36 9.76 1.95 -9.05
C VAL A 36 10.74 1.53 -10.15
N ASN A 37 11.39 0.37 -10.00
CA ASN A 37 12.33 -0.16 -11.00
C ASN A 37 11.66 -0.42 -12.36
N GLU A 38 10.37 -0.74 -12.38
CA GLU A 38 9.58 -0.90 -13.60
C GLU A 38 8.86 0.40 -14.04
N GLN A 39 9.08 1.53 -13.36
CA GLN A 39 8.41 2.81 -13.65
C GLN A 39 6.88 2.71 -13.61
N VAL A 40 6.35 1.90 -12.70
CA VAL A 40 4.91 1.82 -12.42
C VAL A 40 4.54 2.86 -11.37
N ASP A 41 3.58 3.72 -11.69
CA ASP A 41 3.02 4.66 -10.73
C ASP A 41 2.01 3.95 -9.80
N PHE A 42 1.97 4.34 -8.52
CA PHE A 42 1.11 3.72 -7.52
C PHE A 42 0.88 4.66 -6.33
N ASP A 43 -0.27 4.49 -5.66
CA ASP A 43 -0.55 5.16 -4.39
C ASP A 43 0.00 4.32 -3.23
N ALA A 44 0.53 5.00 -2.21
CA ALA A 44 1.03 4.34 -1.01
C ALA A 44 0.56 5.04 0.28
N MET A 45 0.30 4.25 1.32
CA MET A 45 -0.02 4.75 2.65
C MET A 45 0.68 3.93 3.73
N TRP A 46 1.52 4.60 4.53
CA TRP A 46 2.25 3.99 5.62
C TRP A 46 1.67 4.46 6.95
N TYR A 47 1.49 3.53 7.90
CA TYR A 47 1.11 3.87 9.26
C TYR A 47 2.31 3.72 10.20
N THR A 48 2.84 4.85 10.65
CA THR A 48 4.01 4.91 11.55
C THR A 48 3.73 4.19 12.86
N ASP A 49 4.66 3.32 13.28
CA ASP A 49 4.61 2.55 14.53
C ASP A 49 3.37 1.65 14.70
N LYS A 50 2.68 1.33 13.60
CA LYS A 50 1.56 0.39 13.61
C LYS A 50 1.98 -1.02 13.22
N ASP A 51 1.41 -1.96 13.96
CA ASP A 51 1.50 -3.40 13.73
C ASP A 51 0.54 -3.85 12.62
N HIS A 52 0.39 -5.17 12.45
CA HIS A 52 -0.51 -5.78 11.47
C HIS A 52 -1.99 -5.34 11.62
N GLY A 53 -2.42 -5.00 12.84
CA GLY A 53 -3.81 -4.66 13.13
C GLY A 53 -4.20 -3.23 12.75
N LEU A 54 -3.20 -2.35 12.52
CA LEU A 54 -3.40 -0.92 12.27
C LEU A 54 -4.35 -0.29 13.30
N ASP A 55 -4.12 -0.53 14.59
CA ASP A 55 -5.08 -0.19 15.66
C ASP A 55 -5.33 1.33 15.87
N GLY A 56 -6.37 1.63 16.65
CA GLY A 56 -6.75 3.00 17.00
C GLY A 56 -7.18 3.84 15.79
N PHE A 57 -6.70 5.08 15.72
CA PHE A 57 -7.08 6.00 14.64
C PHE A 57 -6.58 5.56 13.26
N ALA A 58 -5.53 4.74 13.18
CA ALA A 58 -5.03 4.21 11.91
C ALA A 58 -6.08 3.32 11.23
N ASN A 59 -6.84 2.55 12.01
CA ASN A 59 -7.87 1.64 11.50
C ASN A 59 -8.98 2.43 10.78
N MET A 60 -9.51 3.46 11.43
CA MET A 60 -10.51 4.33 10.81
C MET A 60 -9.94 5.06 9.59
N HIS A 61 -8.70 5.55 9.69
CA HIS A 61 -8.05 6.26 8.58
C HIS A 61 -7.84 5.36 7.36
N VAL A 62 -7.47 4.08 7.53
CA VAL A 62 -7.29 3.16 6.40
C VAL A 62 -8.59 2.90 5.67
N TYR A 63 -9.72 2.72 6.37
CA TYR A 63 -11.02 2.58 5.72
C TYR A 63 -11.46 3.83 4.96
N ILE A 64 -11.23 5.03 5.52
CA ILE A 64 -11.50 6.29 4.82
C ILE A 64 -10.64 6.38 3.55
N HIS A 65 -9.35 6.06 3.65
CA HIS A 65 -8.41 6.16 2.53
C HIS A 65 -8.75 5.15 1.42
N MET A 66 -9.01 3.89 1.77
CA MET A 66 -9.46 2.85 0.84
C MET A 66 -10.79 3.23 0.16
N THR A 67 -11.73 3.78 0.92
CA THR A 67 -13.03 4.23 0.37
C THR A 67 -12.83 5.34 -0.66
N LYS A 68 -11.95 6.32 -0.41
CA LYS A 68 -11.63 7.38 -1.36
C LYS A 68 -10.98 6.83 -2.62
N PHE A 69 -10.03 5.91 -2.47
CA PHE A 69 -9.39 5.24 -3.60
C PHE A 69 -10.40 4.48 -4.47
N LEU A 70 -11.26 3.67 -3.86
CA LEU A 70 -12.30 2.91 -4.58
C LEU A 70 -13.33 3.81 -5.26
N LYS A 71 -13.76 4.90 -4.62
CA LYS A 71 -14.66 5.88 -5.24
C LYS A 71 -14.03 6.51 -6.48
N LYS A 72 -12.79 6.98 -6.37
CA LYS A 72 -12.03 7.52 -7.52
C LYS A 72 -11.86 6.48 -8.64
N CYS A 73 -11.72 5.20 -8.31
CA CYS A 73 -11.59 4.12 -9.29
C CYS A 73 -12.89 3.81 -10.06
N PHE A 74 -14.05 4.12 -9.49
CA PHE A 74 -15.37 3.84 -10.07
C PHE A 74 -16.13 5.09 -10.55
N GLU A 75 -15.49 6.26 -10.48
CA GLU A 75 -15.91 7.48 -11.18
C GLU A 75 -15.48 7.40 -12.66
#